data_AF-A0A964LEZ7-F1
#
_entry.id   AF-A0A964LEZ7-F1
#
_cell.length_a   1.000
_cell.length_b   1.000
_cell.length_c   1.000
_cell.angle_alpha   90.00
_cell.angle_beta   90.00
_cell.angle_gamma   90.00
#
_symmetry.space_group_name_H-M   'P 1'
#
loop_
_entity.id
_entity.type
_entity.pdbx_description
1 polymer ?
#
loop_
_entity_poly.entity_id
_entity_poly.type
_entity_poly.pdbx_seq_one_letter_code
_entity_poly.pdbx_strand_id
1 'polypeptide(L)'
;MHDSHGGLSHSLQTGIGLFYFLATLMNVGFALYQHYEAKNKLQAMVWGAVAGIFGFHALAYLLHIGWPLFPWIQNGVNWVMGPTTYFLLAASGFTVLLWFRRTATEPVVAWAILMGTLWFGGQAMTNENFKNIITKPDNVPIVMLIFSVGFLTWLALRKMVLNDERIARGEPPHEKVLEEKVLVWPDLVYTELIAMVICTLILIVWAIVLKAPLEQPASPARIPNPSKAPWYFLGLQEMLVYFDPWMAGVVLPTLIVKGLIALPYIDFNQKGSGYYTFNERKFAITTFLFGFIVLWCVLIVLGTFLRGPNWNFFGPFEPWNPHKNVPLNNVSLSEYFWLYLFGMSVEGHWLLRELPGLLFVFGYLFVLPPVLAKTIFRGFFIRMGFVRYMVLITLIQFMASLPIKMVLRWTFNLKYIVSVSEYFFNI
;
A
#
# COMPACT_ATOMS: atom_id res chain seq x y z
N MET A 1 34.47 13.04 16.69
CA MET A 1 35.28 11.81 16.81
C MET A 1 34.57 10.73 16.03
N HIS A 2 35.12 10.39 14.87
CA HIS A 2 34.68 9.28 14.03
C HIS A 2 35.22 7.99 14.66
N ASP A 3 34.37 7.16 15.26
CA ASP A 3 34.76 5.81 15.62
C ASP A 3 34.76 4.95 14.35
N SER A 4 35.95 4.80 13.79
CA SER A 4 36.31 3.90 12.70
C SER A 4 36.47 2.46 13.20
N HIS A 5 35.46 1.93 13.89
CA HIS A 5 35.28 0.49 14.11
C HIS A 5 33.91 0.11 13.57
N GLY A 6 33.86 -0.42 12.33
CA GLY A 6 32.65 -0.74 11.57
C GLY A 6 31.84 -1.93 12.10
N GLY A 7 31.56 -1.97 13.40
CA GLY A 7 30.74 -2.97 14.07
C GLY A 7 29.36 -2.41 14.46
N LEU A 8 28.36 -3.30 14.55
CA LEU A 8 27.02 -2.95 15.02
C LEU A 8 27.04 -2.66 16.52
N SER A 9 26.31 -1.64 16.99
CA SER A 9 26.24 -1.33 18.41
C SER A 9 25.69 -2.50 19.23
N HIS A 10 26.21 -2.72 20.43
CA HIS A 10 25.76 -3.82 21.31
C HIS A 10 24.25 -3.81 21.53
N SER A 11 23.67 -2.64 21.79
CA SER A 11 22.22 -2.47 21.99
C SER A 11 21.39 -2.87 20.77
N LEU A 12 21.85 -2.51 19.57
CA LEU A 12 21.19 -2.89 18.31
C LEU A 12 21.26 -4.40 18.12
N GLN A 13 22.43 -4.99 18.36
CA GLN A 13 22.62 -6.43 18.25
C GLN A 13 21.73 -7.19 19.25
N THR A 14 21.62 -6.75 20.51
CA THR A 14 20.67 -7.33 21.47
C THR A 14 19.23 -7.24 20.96
N GLY A 15 18.82 -6.08 20.42
CA GLY A 15 17.47 -5.89 19.89
C GLY A 15 17.15 -6.83 18.72
N ILE A 16 18.06 -6.94 17.75
CA ILE A 16 17.92 -7.86 16.61
C ILE A 16 17.96 -9.33 17.07
N GLY A 17 18.82 -9.64 18.05
CA GLY A 17 18.92 -10.98 18.65
C GLY A 17 17.62 -11.42 19.32
N LEU A 18 17.01 -10.54 20.12
CA LEU A 18 15.69 -10.79 20.73
C LEU A 18 14.58 -10.93 19.68
N PHE A 19 14.61 -10.11 18.63
CA PHE A 19 13.66 -10.20 17.52
C PHE A 19 13.73 -11.57 16.82
N TYR A 20 14.95 -12.05 16.50
CA TYR A 20 15.11 -13.38 15.91
C TYR A 20 14.82 -14.51 16.88
N PHE A 21 15.04 -14.32 18.18
CA PHE A 21 14.65 -15.28 19.20
C PHE A 21 13.12 -15.48 19.21
N LEU A 22 12.35 -14.38 19.19
CA LEU A 22 10.89 -14.46 19.08
C LEU A 22 10.45 -15.16 17.78
N ALA A 23 11.06 -14.81 16.65
CA ALA A 23 10.80 -15.50 15.38
C ALA A 23 11.17 -16.99 15.42
N THR A 24 12.20 -17.37 16.18
CA THR A 24 12.55 -18.77 16.43
C THR A 24 11.42 -19.49 17.16
N LEU A 25 10.92 -18.91 18.25
CA LEU A 25 9.79 -19.48 19.01
C LEU A 25 8.53 -19.64 18.16
N MET A 26 8.23 -18.66 17.30
CA MET A 26 7.13 -18.74 16.35
C MET A 26 7.29 -19.94 15.41
N ASN A 27 8.49 -20.16 14.85
CA ASN A 27 8.75 -21.29 13.95
C ASN A 27 8.75 -22.63 14.68
N VAL A 28 9.23 -22.70 15.93
CA VAL A 28 9.11 -23.90 16.77
C VAL A 28 7.62 -24.22 16.98
N GLY A 29 6.82 -23.22 17.37
CA GLY A 29 5.37 -23.39 17.53
C GLY A 29 4.69 -23.88 16.26
N PHE A 30 5.05 -23.31 15.11
CA PHE A 30 4.51 -23.74 13.82
C PHE A 30 4.95 -25.16 13.43
N ALA A 31 6.21 -25.53 13.69
CA ALA A 31 6.72 -26.89 13.47
C ALA A 31 5.99 -27.92 14.36
N LEU A 32 5.73 -27.58 15.62
CA LEU A 32 4.95 -28.41 16.54
C LEU A 32 3.49 -28.54 16.08
N TYR A 33 2.86 -27.45 15.64
CA TYR A 33 1.53 -27.50 15.03
C TYR A 33 1.51 -28.43 13.81
N GLN A 34 2.51 -28.35 12.92
CA GLN A 34 2.59 -29.22 11.76
C GLN A 34 2.82 -30.70 12.15
N HIS A 35 3.52 -30.95 13.25
CA HIS A 35 3.78 -32.31 13.74
C HIS A 35 2.55 -32.95 14.41
N TYR A 36 1.96 -32.23 15.38
CA TYR A 36 0.91 -32.78 16.25
C TYR A 36 -0.49 -32.63 15.63
N GLU A 37 -0.81 -31.45 15.09
CA GLU A 37 -2.16 -31.14 14.60
C GLU A 37 -2.31 -31.53 13.12
N ALA A 38 -1.44 -30.99 12.26
CA ALA A 38 -1.51 -31.25 10.83
C ALA A 38 -0.93 -32.62 10.41
N LYS A 39 -0.27 -33.33 11.33
CA LYS A 39 0.38 -34.64 11.14
C LYS A 39 1.31 -34.71 9.91
N ASN A 40 1.90 -33.58 9.53
CA ASN A 40 2.78 -33.44 8.37
C ASN A 40 4.25 -33.41 8.82
N LYS A 41 4.89 -34.58 8.86
CA LYS A 41 6.28 -34.75 9.31
C LYS A 41 7.28 -33.96 8.46
N LEU A 42 7.09 -33.91 7.14
CA LEU A 42 7.99 -33.18 6.25
C LEU A 42 7.96 -31.69 6.57
N GLN A 43 6.77 -31.10 6.71
CA GLN A 43 6.63 -29.69 7.05
C GLN A 43 7.18 -29.40 8.46
N ALA A 44 6.94 -30.28 9.44
CA ALA A 44 7.53 -30.13 10.77
C ALA A 44 9.06 -30.09 10.72
N MET A 45 9.70 -30.94 9.91
CA MET A 45 11.16 -30.91 9.72
C MET A 45 11.63 -29.63 9.03
N VAL A 46 10.95 -29.19 7.97
CA VAL A 46 11.29 -27.95 7.25
C VAL A 46 11.22 -26.74 8.19
N TRP A 47 10.13 -26.59 8.94
CA TRP A 47 9.96 -25.46 9.86
C TRP A 47 10.85 -25.57 11.09
N GLY A 48 11.20 -26.78 11.52
CA GLY A 48 12.25 -26.99 12.53
C GLY A 48 13.64 -26.53 12.04
N ALA A 49 13.98 -26.79 10.77
CA ALA A 49 15.22 -26.28 10.17
C ALA A 49 15.20 -24.75 10.03
N VAL A 50 14.07 -24.16 9.62
CA VAL A 50 13.90 -22.69 9.58
C VAL A 50 14.04 -22.10 10.99
N ALA A 51 13.45 -22.71 12.02
CA ALA A 51 13.66 -22.31 13.41
C ALA A 51 15.14 -22.35 13.79
N GLY A 52 15.89 -23.37 13.37
CA GLY A 52 17.33 -23.44 13.55
C GLY A 52 18.09 -22.27 12.90
N ILE A 53 17.71 -21.86 11.70
CA ILE A 53 18.31 -20.70 11.01
C ILE A 53 18.04 -19.41 11.80
N PHE A 54 16.81 -19.17 12.23
CA PHE A 54 16.48 -18.02 13.07
C PHE A 54 17.19 -18.06 14.43
N GLY A 55 17.30 -19.26 15.03
CA GLY A 55 17.99 -19.47 16.30
C GLY A 55 19.49 -19.20 16.21
N PHE A 56 20.12 -19.59 15.10
CA PHE A 56 21.51 -19.25 14.81
C PHE A 56 21.72 -17.73 14.73
N HIS A 57 20.83 -17.03 14.02
CA HIS A 57 20.87 -15.57 13.97
C HIS A 57 20.63 -14.96 15.36
N ALA A 58 19.63 -15.42 16.10
CA ALA A 58 19.35 -14.95 17.44
C ALA A 58 20.59 -15.06 18.34
N LEU A 59 21.24 -16.22 18.34
CA LEU A 59 22.44 -16.47 19.13
C LEU A 59 23.61 -15.58 18.68
N ALA A 60 23.88 -15.49 17.37
CA ALA A 60 24.98 -14.67 16.85
C ALA A 60 24.85 -13.20 17.25
N TYR A 61 23.64 -12.64 17.14
CA TYR A 61 23.39 -11.25 17.51
C TYR A 61 23.35 -11.02 19.03
N LEU A 62 22.83 -11.98 19.83
CA LEU A 62 22.89 -11.90 21.30
C LEU A 62 24.32 -12.03 21.85
N LEU A 63 25.19 -12.78 21.16
CA LEU A 63 26.62 -12.88 21.47
C LEU A 63 27.46 -11.72 20.89
N HIS A 64 26.81 -10.74 20.27
CA HIS A 64 27.44 -9.56 19.69
C HIS A 64 28.43 -9.83 18.54
N ILE A 65 28.27 -10.97 17.86
CA ILE A 65 29.04 -11.38 16.67
C ILE A 65 28.20 -11.27 15.39
N GLY A 66 27.13 -10.50 15.42
CA GLY A 66 26.26 -10.25 14.28
C GLY A 66 26.97 -9.46 13.17
N TRP A 67 26.54 -9.67 11.93
CA TRP A 67 27.10 -9.02 10.74
C TRP A 67 26.14 -8.00 10.15
N PRO A 68 26.63 -6.93 9.49
CA PRO A 68 25.76 -6.01 8.77
C PRO A 68 25.20 -6.65 7.50
N LEU A 69 24.07 -6.12 7.02
CA LEU A 69 23.50 -6.48 5.73
C LEU A 69 24.53 -6.24 4.62
N PHE A 70 24.73 -7.24 3.76
CA PHE A 70 25.73 -7.16 2.71
C PHE A 70 25.50 -5.98 1.74
N PRO A 71 26.54 -5.19 1.39
CA PRO A 71 26.38 -4.01 0.53
C PRO A 71 25.75 -4.28 -0.84
N TRP A 72 26.02 -5.44 -1.44
CA TRP A 72 25.42 -5.81 -2.72
C TRP A 72 23.90 -6.01 -2.62
N ILE A 73 23.39 -6.51 -1.49
CA ILE A 73 21.95 -6.61 -1.22
C ILE A 73 21.36 -5.21 -1.07
N GLN A 74 22.02 -4.34 -0.31
CA GLN A 74 21.56 -2.95 -0.12
C GLN A 74 21.46 -2.20 -1.46
N ASN A 75 22.50 -2.30 -2.30
CA ASN A 75 22.54 -1.67 -3.62
C ASN A 75 21.49 -2.28 -4.56
N GLY A 76 21.32 -3.60 -4.55
CA GLY A 76 20.29 -4.28 -5.33
C GLY A 76 18.89 -3.81 -4.95
N VAL A 77 18.58 -3.74 -3.64
CA VAL A 77 17.29 -3.25 -3.16
C VAL A 77 17.09 -1.78 -3.52
N ASN A 78 18.10 -0.92 -3.33
CA ASN A 78 18.02 0.49 -3.70
C ASN A 78 17.71 0.67 -5.19
N TRP A 79 18.31 -0.14 -6.06
CA TRP A 79 18.07 -0.11 -7.51
C TRP A 79 16.66 -0.54 -7.88
N VAL A 80 16.17 -1.64 -7.28
CA VAL A 80 14.81 -2.16 -7.53
C VAL A 80 13.73 -1.24 -6.99
N MET A 81 14.00 -0.53 -5.89
CA MET A 81 12.99 0.23 -5.17
C MET A 81 12.67 1.60 -5.78
N GLY A 82 13.22 2.00 -6.93
CA GLY A 82 12.87 3.25 -7.62
C GLY A 82 11.36 3.48 -7.79
N PRO A 83 10.88 4.73 -7.99
CA PRO A 83 9.45 5.04 -7.91
C PRO A 83 8.59 4.28 -8.94
N THR A 84 9.08 4.19 -10.18
CA THR A 84 8.43 3.46 -11.26
C THR A 84 8.45 1.95 -11.02
N THR A 85 9.63 1.40 -10.69
CA THR A 85 9.82 -0.04 -10.49
C THR A 85 9.07 -0.53 -9.26
N TYR A 86 9.09 0.21 -8.17
CA TYR A 86 8.34 -0.08 -6.95
C TYR A 86 6.83 -0.16 -7.22
N PHE A 87 6.26 0.82 -7.92
CA PHE A 87 4.84 0.81 -8.24
C PHE A 87 4.47 -0.35 -9.19
N LEU A 88 5.27 -0.58 -10.24
CA LEU A 88 5.06 -1.70 -11.16
C LEU A 88 5.17 -3.06 -10.46
N LEU A 89 6.12 -3.22 -9.55
CA LEU A 89 6.27 -4.44 -8.74
C LEU A 89 5.08 -4.62 -7.79
N ALA A 90 4.59 -3.56 -7.17
CA ALA A 90 3.40 -3.62 -6.31
C ALA A 90 2.14 -4.00 -7.11
N ALA A 91 1.91 -3.38 -8.27
CA ALA A 91 0.77 -3.69 -9.15
C ALA A 91 0.85 -5.11 -9.74
N SER A 92 2.06 -5.54 -10.12
CA SER A 92 2.31 -6.89 -10.63
C SER A 92 2.15 -7.92 -9.52
N GLY A 93 2.73 -7.67 -8.34
CA GLY A 93 2.61 -8.52 -7.16
C GLY A 93 1.16 -8.67 -6.70
N PHE A 94 0.37 -7.60 -6.75
CA PHE A 94 -1.07 -7.64 -6.52
C PHE A 94 -1.79 -8.54 -7.54
N THR A 95 -1.46 -8.41 -8.82
CA THR A 95 -2.05 -9.24 -9.89
C THR A 95 -1.71 -10.71 -9.71
N VAL A 96 -0.43 -11.01 -9.41
CA VAL A 96 0.05 -12.38 -9.11
C VAL A 96 -0.63 -12.93 -7.87
N LEU A 97 -0.78 -12.15 -6.80
CA LEU A 97 -1.49 -12.55 -5.58
C LEU A 97 -2.93 -12.96 -5.88
N LEU A 98 -3.67 -12.19 -6.67
CA LEU A 98 -5.05 -12.52 -7.02
C LEU A 98 -5.15 -13.70 -7.99
N TRP A 99 -4.24 -13.80 -8.95
CA TRP A 99 -4.18 -14.89 -9.90
C TRP A 99 -3.91 -16.22 -9.20
N PHE A 100 -2.86 -16.27 -8.38
CA PHE A 100 -2.43 -17.45 -7.63
C PHE A 100 -2.98 -17.50 -6.21
N ARG A 101 -4.09 -16.81 -5.93
CA ARG A 101 -4.67 -16.68 -4.58
C ARG A 101 -4.88 -18.01 -3.85
N ARG A 102 -5.19 -19.09 -4.58
CA ARG A 102 -5.35 -20.43 -3.98
C ARG A 102 -4.07 -20.87 -3.27
N THR A 103 -2.95 -20.81 -3.98
CA THR A 103 -1.64 -21.16 -3.45
C THR A 103 -1.10 -20.10 -2.50
N ALA A 104 -1.22 -18.81 -2.85
CA ALA A 104 -0.70 -17.71 -2.06
C ALA A 104 -1.36 -17.57 -0.68
N THR A 105 -2.61 -18.04 -0.52
CA THR A 105 -3.34 -18.01 0.75
C THR A 105 -3.19 -19.29 1.57
N GLU A 106 -2.51 -20.31 1.07
CA GLU A 106 -2.22 -21.49 1.89
C GLU A 106 -1.41 -21.09 3.14
N PRO A 107 -1.77 -21.57 4.34
CA PRO A 107 -1.11 -21.15 5.58
C PRO A 107 0.41 -21.33 5.55
N VAL A 108 0.90 -22.42 4.95
CA VAL A 108 2.35 -22.68 4.82
C VAL A 108 3.04 -21.64 3.94
N VAL A 109 2.41 -21.23 2.84
CA VAL A 109 2.97 -20.23 1.91
C VAL A 109 2.94 -18.85 2.53
N ALA A 110 1.83 -18.47 3.16
CA ALA A 110 1.73 -17.19 3.87
C ALA A 110 2.72 -17.11 5.04
N TRP A 111 2.90 -18.21 5.77
CA TRP A 111 3.90 -18.30 6.83
C TRP A 111 5.32 -18.14 6.27
N ALA A 112 5.63 -18.75 5.11
CA ALA A 112 6.92 -18.56 4.44
C ALA A 112 7.19 -17.12 4.04
N ILE A 113 6.18 -16.43 3.47
CA ILE A 113 6.29 -15.01 3.12
C ILE A 113 6.53 -14.16 4.38
N LEU A 114 5.81 -14.42 5.46
CA LEU A 114 6.00 -13.73 6.74
C LEU A 114 7.41 -13.96 7.28
N MET A 115 7.89 -15.21 7.30
CA MET A 115 9.23 -15.52 7.79
C MET A 115 10.33 -14.89 6.92
N GLY A 116 10.18 -14.91 5.58
CA GLY A 116 11.10 -14.19 4.69
C GLY A 116 11.12 -12.69 4.98
N THR A 117 9.96 -12.09 5.22
CA THR A 117 9.82 -10.67 5.57
C THR A 117 10.45 -10.34 6.92
N LEU A 118 10.23 -11.17 7.94
CA LEU A 118 10.83 -10.99 9.27
C LEU A 118 12.34 -11.20 9.23
N TRP A 119 12.82 -12.22 8.52
CA TRP A 119 14.26 -12.45 8.35
C TRP A 119 14.93 -11.24 7.70
N PHE A 120 14.39 -10.78 6.57
CA PHE A 120 14.94 -9.61 5.88
C PHE A 120 14.80 -8.34 6.71
N GLY A 121 13.68 -8.17 7.43
CA GLY A 121 13.45 -7.03 8.33
C GLY A 121 14.53 -6.92 9.41
N GLY A 122 14.85 -8.02 10.08
CA GLY A 122 15.92 -8.05 11.08
C GLY A 122 17.29 -7.69 10.48
N GLN A 123 17.60 -8.19 9.27
CA GLN A 123 18.84 -7.84 8.57
C GLN A 123 18.86 -6.37 8.15
N ALA A 124 17.73 -5.83 7.66
CA ALA A 124 17.62 -4.45 7.22
C ALA A 124 17.86 -3.45 8.37
N MET A 125 17.50 -3.81 9.61
CA MET A 125 17.75 -3.01 10.81
C MET A 125 19.24 -2.79 11.13
N THR A 126 20.13 -3.58 10.52
CA THR A 126 21.59 -3.38 10.66
C THR A 126 22.08 -2.13 9.92
N ASN A 127 21.36 -1.66 8.90
CA ASN A 127 21.66 -0.42 8.21
C ASN A 127 21.13 0.76 9.04
N GLU A 128 22.01 1.71 9.34
CA GLU A 128 21.69 2.84 10.21
C GLU A 128 20.64 3.78 9.61
N ASN A 129 20.69 4.05 8.30
CA ASN A 129 19.71 4.90 7.62
C ASN A 129 18.32 4.28 7.69
N PHE A 130 18.21 3.00 7.33
CA PHE A 130 16.95 2.25 7.36
C PHE A 130 16.34 2.24 8.76
N LYS A 131 17.17 1.90 9.78
CA LYS A 131 16.77 1.93 11.18
C LYS A 131 16.24 3.31 11.59
N ASN A 132 16.99 4.37 11.30
CA ASN A 132 16.62 5.74 11.70
C ASN A 132 15.36 6.25 11.01
N ILE A 133 14.97 5.69 9.86
CA ILE A 133 13.70 5.97 9.21
C ILE A 133 12.60 5.15 9.90
N ILE A 134 12.72 3.83 9.98
CA ILE A 134 11.62 2.96 10.43
C ILE A 134 11.28 3.10 11.92
N THR A 135 12.25 3.48 12.77
CA THR A 135 12.04 3.64 14.22
C THR A 135 11.49 5.01 14.60
N LYS A 136 11.27 5.93 13.64
CA LYS A 136 10.59 7.20 13.92
C LYS A 136 9.21 6.91 14.51
N PRO A 137 8.80 7.59 15.60
CA PRO A 137 7.49 7.34 16.22
C PRO A 137 6.32 7.38 15.23
N ASP A 138 6.33 8.32 14.26
CA ASP A 138 5.30 8.42 13.21
C ASP A 138 5.29 7.27 12.21
N ASN A 139 6.40 6.54 12.08
CA ASN A 139 6.54 5.44 11.15
C ASN A 139 6.10 4.10 11.75
N VAL A 140 6.05 3.98 13.09
CA VAL A 140 5.59 2.77 13.78
C VAL A 140 4.15 2.38 13.40
N PRO A 141 3.16 3.30 13.37
CA PRO A 141 1.81 3.01 12.86
C PRO A 141 1.78 2.43 11.45
N ILE A 142 2.72 2.84 10.59
CA ILE A 142 2.76 2.40 9.19
C ILE A 142 3.33 0.98 9.11
N VAL A 143 4.33 0.65 9.93
CA VAL A 143 4.82 -0.74 10.06
C VAL A 143 3.69 -1.65 10.54
N MET A 144 2.91 -1.23 11.54
CA MET A 144 1.72 -1.98 11.98
C MET A 144 0.70 -2.12 10.85
N LEU A 145 0.41 -1.04 10.12
CA LEU A 145 -0.50 -1.06 8.99
C LEU A 145 -0.07 -2.10 7.94
N ILE A 146 1.22 -2.18 7.60
CA ILE A 146 1.73 -3.18 6.63
C ILE A 146 1.40 -4.60 7.08
N PHE A 147 1.70 -4.96 8.33
CA PHE A 147 1.44 -6.30 8.85
C PHE A 147 -0.06 -6.58 9.03
N SER A 148 -0.83 -5.62 9.55
CA SER A 148 -2.27 -5.77 9.75
C SER A 148 -3.03 -5.87 8.43
N VAL A 149 -2.73 -5.02 7.45
CA VAL A 149 -3.33 -5.09 6.11
C VAL A 149 -2.91 -6.37 5.40
N GLY A 150 -1.64 -6.76 5.49
CA GLY A 150 -1.16 -8.03 4.94
C GLY A 150 -1.90 -9.24 5.51
N PHE A 151 -2.03 -9.31 6.85
CA PHE A 151 -2.74 -10.39 7.53
C PHE A 151 -4.23 -10.40 7.22
N LEU A 152 -4.92 -9.26 7.32
CA LEU A 152 -6.37 -9.19 7.07
C LEU A 152 -6.71 -9.47 5.60
N THR A 153 -5.87 -9.03 4.66
CA THR A 153 -6.02 -9.34 3.24
C THR A 153 -5.83 -10.84 3.01
N TRP A 154 -4.78 -11.44 3.59
CA TRP A 154 -4.57 -12.89 3.53
C TRP A 154 -5.75 -13.66 4.10
N LEU A 155 -6.23 -13.28 5.29
CA LEU A 155 -7.36 -13.93 5.96
C LEU A 155 -8.63 -13.85 5.11
N ALA A 156 -8.95 -12.67 4.58
CA ALA A 156 -10.11 -12.46 3.73
C ALA A 156 -10.01 -13.32 2.46
N LEU A 157 -8.86 -13.29 1.76
CA LEU A 157 -8.66 -14.09 0.55
C LEU A 157 -8.68 -15.60 0.85
N ARG A 158 -8.14 -16.05 1.98
CA ARG A 158 -8.19 -17.47 2.38
C ARG A 158 -9.63 -17.91 2.62
N LYS A 159 -10.43 -17.12 3.36
CA LYS A 159 -11.85 -17.40 3.56
C LYS A 159 -12.61 -17.45 2.23
N MET A 160 -12.33 -16.51 1.32
CA MET A 160 -12.92 -16.50 -0.03
C MET A 160 -12.58 -17.76 -0.81
N VAL A 161 -11.31 -18.21 -0.80
CA VAL A 161 -10.88 -19.42 -1.50
C VAL A 161 -11.58 -20.67 -0.95
N LEU A 162 -11.60 -20.83 0.39
CA LEU A 162 -12.24 -21.97 1.03
C LEU A 162 -13.74 -22.02 0.72
N ASN A 163 -14.43 -20.88 0.80
CA ASN A 163 -15.85 -20.81 0.44
C ASN A 163 -16.10 -21.05 -1.04
N ASP A 164 -15.27 -20.52 -1.93
CA ASP A 164 -15.38 -20.77 -3.37
C ASP A 164 -15.21 -22.28 -3.69
N GLU A 165 -14.33 -22.98 -2.97
CA GLU A 165 -14.17 -24.44 -3.10
C GLU A 165 -15.35 -25.22 -2.52
N ARG A 166 -15.89 -24.80 -1.38
CA ARG A 166 -17.13 -25.38 -0.80
C ARG A 166 -18.30 -25.24 -1.77
N ILE A 167 -18.51 -24.04 -2.30
CA ILE A 167 -19.55 -23.76 -3.29
C ILE A 167 -19.36 -24.62 -4.54
N ALA A 168 -18.12 -24.82 -5.00
CA ALA A 168 -17.82 -25.68 -6.14
C ALA A 168 -18.14 -27.18 -5.87
N ARG A 169 -18.10 -27.61 -4.60
CA ARG A 169 -18.54 -28.95 -4.17
C ARG A 169 -20.05 -29.05 -3.88
N GLY A 170 -20.80 -27.95 -4.03
CA GLY A 170 -22.21 -27.89 -3.66
C GLY A 170 -22.46 -27.77 -2.15
N GLU A 171 -21.44 -27.49 -1.36
CA GLU A 171 -21.53 -27.27 0.09
C GLU A 171 -21.88 -25.80 0.40
N PRO A 172 -22.62 -25.52 1.51
CA PRO A 172 -22.85 -24.16 1.95
C PRO A 172 -21.54 -23.46 2.37
N PRO A 173 -21.44 -22.12 2.19
CA PRO A 173 -20.36 -21.31 2.76
C PRO A 173 -20.20 -21.55 4.25
N HIS A 174 -18.98 -21.40 4.76
CA HIS A 174 -18.65 -21.69 6.14
C HIS A 174 -19.49 -20.87 7.13
N GLU A 175 -19.76 -19.60 6.81
CA GLU A 175 -20.55 -18.69 7.63
C GLU A 175 -22.01 -19.13 7.78
N LYS A 176 -22.56 -19.87 6.81
CA LYS A 176 -23.93 -20.42 6.90
C LYS A 176 -24.00 -21.68 7.75
N VAL A 177 -22.90 -22.42 7.88
CA VAL A 177 -22.83 -23.61 8.74
C VAL A 177 -22.70 -23.21 10.21
N LEU A 178 -22.10 -22.05 10.48
CA LEU A 178 -21.93 -21.47 11.80
C LEU A 178 -23.08 -20.51 12.19
N GLU A 179 -24.29 -20.72 11.67
CA GLU A 179 -25.46 -19.83 11.84
C GLU A 179 -26.04 -19.79 13.28
N GLU A 180 -25.28 -20.20 14.29
CA GLU A 180 -25.70 -20.10 15.69
C GLU A 180 -25.80 -18.63 16.08
N LYS A 181 -27.03 -18.16 16.26
CA LYS A 181 -27.31 -16.78 16.68
C LYS A 181 -27.17 -16.70 18.20
N VAL A 182 -26.34 -15.77 18.65
CA VAL A 182 -26.21 -15.41 20.08
C VAL A 182 -27.10 -14.22 20.41
N LEU A 183 -27.42 -14.04 21.70
CA LEU A 183 -28.22 -12.91 22.13
C LEU A 183 -27.39 -11.62 22.06
N VAL A 184 -27.99 -10.51 21.63
CA VAL A 184 -27.32 -9.20 21.63
C VAL A 184 -26.92 -8.83 23.06
N TRP A 185 -27.85 -9.03 23.99
CA TRP A 185 -27.60 -8.91 25.43
C TRP A 185 -27.89 -10.25 26.09
N PRO A 186 -26.97 -10.82 26.89
CA PRO A 186 -25.71 -10.23 27.35
C PRO A 186 -24.52 -10.46 26.38
N ASP A 187 -24.58 -11.47 25.51
CA ASP A 187 -23.37 -12.06 24.91
C ASP A 187 -22.54 -11.07 24.08
N LEU A 188 -23.17 -10.33 23.15
CA LEU A 188 -22.46 -9.38 22.30
C LEU A 188 -21.98 -8.16 23.09
N VAL A 189 -22.86 -7.55 23.89
CA VAL A 189 -22.54 -6.30 24.61
C VAL A 189 -21.41 -6.48 25.62
N TYR A 190 -21.36 -7.59 26.37
CA TYR A 190 -20.23 -7.84 27.28
C TYR A 190 -18.92 -8.05 26.51
N THR A 191 -18.97 -8.77 25.39
CA THR A 191 -17.80 -8.99 24.54
C THR A 191 -17.27 -7.66 23.98
N GLU A 192 -18.15 -6.79 23.49
CA GLU A 192 -17.80 -5.45 23.01
C GLU A 192 -17.25 -4.56 24.13
N LEU A 193 -17.83 -4.62 25.33
CA LEU A 193 -17.32 -3.87 26.48
C LEU A 193 -15.90 -4.31 26.86
N ILE A 194 -15.64 -5.62 26.92
CA ILE A 194 -14.30 -6.16 27.19
C ILE A 194 -13.32 -5.70 26.11
N ALA A 195 -13.70 -5.79 24.83
CA ALA A 195 -12.88 -5.31 23.73
C ALA A 195 -12.59 -3.81 23.86
N MET A 196 -13.58 -2.99 24.22
CA MET A 196 -13.43 -1.55 24.44
C MET A 196 -12.44 -1.23 25.57
N VAL A 197 -12.53 -1.94 26.70
CA VAL A 197 -11.59 -1.78 27.82
C VAL A 197 -10.17 -2.16 27.41
N ILE A 198 -10.00 -3.29 26.71
CA ILE A 198 -8.69 -3.73 26.21
C ILE A 198 -8.13 -2.72 25.21
N CYS A 199 -8.93 -2.25 24.24
CA CYS A 199 -8.51 -1.24 23.28
C CYS A 199 -8.10 0.06 23.98
N THR A 200 -8.86 0.52 24.97
CA THR A 200 -8.53 1.73 25.74
C THR A 200 -7.22 1.56 26.50
N LEU A 201 -7.02 0.40 27.15
CA LEU A 201 -5.77 0.09 27.83
C LEU A 201 -4.57 0.10 26.86
N ILE A 202 -4.72 -0.53 25.69
CA ILE A 202 -3.67 -0.54 24.66
C ILE A 202 -3.35 0.88 24.20
N LEU A 203 -4.36 1.73 23.96
CA LEU A 203 -4.16 3.13 23.55
C LEU A 203 -3.47 3.96 24.64
N ILE A 204 -3.80 3.75 25.92
CA ILE A 204 -3.14 4.42 27.05
C ILE A 204 -1.66 4.01 27.12
N VAL A 205 -1.37 2.70 27.06
CA VAL A 205 0.01 2.20 27.06
C VAL A 205 0.78 2.76 25.88
N TRP A 206 0.17 2.78 24.69
CA TRP A 206 0.77 3.37 23.49
C TRP A 206 1.14 4.83 23.69
N ALA A 207 0.23 5.64 24.23
CA ALA A 207 0.45 7.06 24.46
C ALA A 207 1.59 7.34 25.46
N ILE A 208 1.86 6.42 26.39
CA ILE A 208 2.95 6.52 27.36
C ILE A 208 4.28 6.07 26.75
N VAL A 209 4.29 4.96 26.01
CA VAL A 209 5.51 4.34 25.48
C VAL A 209 6.04 5.06 24.22
N LEU A 210 5.14 5.47 23.33
CA LEU A 210 5.49 6.15 22.07
C LEU A 210 5.03 7.59 22.09
N LYS A 211 5.96 8.48 22.48
CA LYS A 211 5.72 9.92 22.51
C LYS A 211 5.50 10.47 21.10
N ALA A 212 4.49 11.33 20.96
CA ALA A 212 4.25 12.06 19.72
C ALA A 212 5.48 12.92 19.35
N PRO A 213 5.96 12.86 18.10
CA PRO A 213 7.09 13.65 17.65
C PRO A 213 6.64 15.08 17.35
N LEU A 214 6.34 15.85 18.39
CA LEU A 214 5.97 17.25 18.27
C LEU A 214 7.18 18.07 17.84
N GLU A 215 7.05 18.80 16.72
CA GLU A 215 8.06 19.76 16.29
C GLU A 215 8.08 21.00 17.22
N GLN A 216 9.14 21.79 17.10
CA GLN A 216 9.22 23.10 17.75
C GLN A 216 8.11 24.03 17.22
N PRO A 217 7.72 25.07 17.99
CA PRO A 217 6.77 26.06 17.51
C PRO A 217 7.14 26.59 16.12
N ALA A 218 6.12 26.74 15.27
CA ALA A 218 6.30 27.14 13.88
C ALA A 218 7.12 28.44 13.77
N SER A 219 8.15 28.42 12.92
CA SER A 219 9.00 29.57 12.65
C SER A 219 8.94 29.93 11.17
N PRO A 220 8.64 31.20 10.82
CA PRO A 220 8.70 31.67 9.44
C PRO A 220 10.10 31.56 8.81
N ALA A 221 11.15 31.50 9.63
CA ALA A 221 12.53 31.45 9.19
C ALA A 221 13.03 30.03 8.84
N ARG A 222 12.26 28.97 9.18
CA ARG A 222 12.66 27.58 8.94
C ARG A 222 11.48 26.74 8.49
N ILE A 223 11.49 26.38 7.21
CA ILE A 223 10.56 25.40 6.65
C ILE A 223 11.19 24.00 6.84
N PRO A 224 10.49 23.04 7.48
CA PRO A 224 11.01 21.68 7.66
C PRO A 224 11.21 21.00 6.30
N ASN A 225 12.34 20.31 6.13
CA ASN A 225 12.67 19.58 4.91
C ASN A 225 13.14 18.15 5.25
N PRO A 226 12.40 17.11 4.81
CA PRO A 226 11.13 17.15 4.08
C PRO A 226 9.96 17.56 4.98
N SER A 227 9.01 18.31 4.43
CA SER A 227 7.70 18.53 5.07
C SER A 227 6.81 17.32 4.79
N LYS A 228 6.56 16.49 5.79
CA LYS A 228 5.70 15.30 5.70
C LYS A 228 4.37 15.57 6.39
N ALA A 229 3.29 15.17 5.73
CA ALA A 229 1.96 15.13 6.33
C ALA A 229 1.89 13.99 7.36
N PRO A 230 0.90 14.03 8.27
CA PRO A 230 0.58 12.89 9.12
C PRO A 230 0.40 11.61 8.29
N TRP A 231 0.78 10.47 8.87
CA TRP A 231 0.91 9.20 8.13
C TRP A 231 -0.35 8.78 7.34
N TYR A 232 -1.54 9.07 7.88
CA TYR A 232 -2.83 8.77 7.23
C TYR A 232 -3.12 9.66 6.00
N PHE A 233 -2.39 10.76 5.84
CA PHE A 233 -2.45 11.63 4.66
C PHE A 233 -1.26 11.46 3.71
N LEU A 234 -0.25 10.63 4.04
CA LEU A 234 0.93 10.47 3.18
C LEU A 234 0.59 9.93 1.79
N GLY A 235 -0.42 9.06 1.68
CA GLY A 235 -0.93 8.62 0.38
C GLY A 235 -1.46 9.77 -0.47
N LEU A 236 -2.23 10.68 0.13
CA LEU A 236 -2.71 11.90 -0.54
C LEU A 236 -1.56 12.86 -0.86
N GLN A 237 -0.58 12.98 0.03
CA GLN A 237 0.59 13.81 -0.21
C GLN A 237 1.39 13.31 -1.41
N GLU A 238 1.53 12.00 -1.58
CA GLU A 238 2.17 11.42 -2.77
C GLU A 238 1.38 11.73 -4.06
N MET A 239 0.06 11.86 -3.99
CA MET A 239 -0.75 12.27 -5.16
C MET A 239 -0.43 13.71 -5.63
N LEU A 240 0.09 14.60 -4.77
CA LEU A 240 0.50 15.97 -5.13
C LEU A 240 1.69 16.01 -6.11
N VAL A 241 2.41 14.90 -6.26
CA VAL A 241 3.47 14.79 -7.27
C VAL A 241 2.87 14.74 -8.68
N TYR A 242 1.64 14.23 -8.79
CA TYR A 242 0.96 13.96 -10.06
C TYR A 242 -0.18 14.94 -10.34
N PHE A 243 -0.80 15.50 -9.31
CA PHE A 243 -1.94 16.41 -9.42
C PHE A 243 -1.70 17.72 -8.69
N ASP A 244 -2.40 18.77 -9.14
CA ASP A 244 -2.43 20.06 -8.46
C ASP A 244 -3.18 19.94 -7.09
N PRO A 245 -2.89 20.79 -6.08
CA PRO A 245 -3.43 20.65 -4.72
C PRO A 245 -4.95 20.57 -4.63
N TRP A 246 -5.70 21.27 -5.49
CA TRP A 246 -7.16 21.22 -5.46
C TRP A 246 -7.70 19.83 -5.90
N MET A 247 -7.04 19.18 -6.86
CA MET A 247 -7.40 17.84 -7.31
C MET A 247 -7.04 16.78 -6.27
N ALA A 248 -5.78 16.76 -5.82
CA ALA A 248 -5.29 15.77 -4.85
C ALA A 248 -5.88 15.96 -3.44
N GLY A 249 -6.07 17.22 -3.02
CA GLY A 249 -6.49 17.55 -1.66
C GLY A 249 -8.00 17.64 -1.45
N VAL A 250 -8.78 17.96 -2.49
CA VAL A 250 -10.23 18.17 -2.36
C VAL A 250 -11.03 17.20 -3.23
N VAL A 251 -10.80 17.20 -4.54
CA VAL A 251 -11.63 16.43 -5.49
C VAL A 251 -11.51 14.93 -5.28
N LEU A 252 -10.29 14.37 -5.33
CA LEU A 252 -10.08 12.92 -5.21
C LEU A 252 -10.55 12.38 -3.85
N PRO A 253 -10.23 13.00 -2.70
CA PRO A 253 -10.75 12.56 -1.41
C PRO A 253 -12.28 12.61 -1.34
N THR A 254 -12.90 13.68 -1.86
CA THR A 254 -14.36 13.81 -1.91
C THR A 254 -15.00 12.71 -2.75
N LEU A 255 -14.39 12.36 -3.88
CA LEU A 255 -14.87 11.29 -4.76
C LEU A 255 -14.68 9.90 -4.13
N ILE A 256 -13.61 9.67 -3.36
CA ILE A 256 -13.42 8.42 -2.60
C ILE A 256 -14.58 8.26 -1.61
N VAL A 257 -14.87 9.28 -0.80
CA VAL A 257 -15.95 9.23 0.21
C VAL A 257 -17.31 9.06 -0.45
N LYS A 258 -17.63 9.87 -1.47
CA LYS A 258 -18.89 9.74 -2.22
C LYS A 258 -19.01 8.39 -2.90
N GLY A 259 -17.91 7.86 -3.43
CA GLY A 259 -17.84 6.54 -4.04
C GLY A 259 -18.19 5.44 -3.05
N LEU A 260 -17.60 5.47 -1.86
CA LEU A 260 -17.90 4.51 -0.78
C LEU A 260 -19.38 4.57 -0.35
N ILE A 261 -19.94 5.77 -0.21
CA ILE A 261 -21.37 5.96 0.08
C ILE A 261 -22.24 5.41 -1.05
N ALA A 262 -21.81 5.54 -2.30
CA ALA A 262 -22.56 5.11 -3.46
C ALA A 262 -22.51 3.58 -3.70
N LEU A 263 -21.55 2.85 -3.12
CA LEU A 263 -21.35 1.40 -3.36
C LEU A 263 -22.64 0.57 -3.18
N PRO A 264 -23.44 0.71 -2.09
CA PRO A 264 -24.66 -0.09 -1.92
C PRO A 264 -25.73 0.20 -2.98
N TYR A 265 -25.71 1.38 -3.60
CA TYR A 265 -26.68 1.81 -4.61
C TYR A 265 -26.27 1.44 -6.04
N ILE A 266 -24.95 1.27 -6.25
CA ILE A 266 -24.36 0.91 -7.54
C ILE A 266 -24.25 -0.62 -7.69
N ASP A 267 -23.96 -1.33 -6.60
CA ASP A 267 -23.82 -2.79 -6.61
C ASP A 267 -25.19 -3.47 -6.73
N PHE A 268 -25.40 -4.14 -7.87
CA PHE A 268 -26.62 -4.89 -8.17
C PHE A 268 -26.48 -6.38 -7.84
N ASN A 269 -25.28 -6.84 -7.45
CA ASN A 269 -25.03 -8.25 -7.21
C ASN A 269 -25.37 -8.62 -5.76
N GLN A 270 -26.46 -9.36 -5.58
CA GLN A 270 -26.89 -9.83 -4.27
C GLN A 270 -26.10 -11.04 -3.76
N LYS A 271 -25.38 -11.77 -4.64
CA LYS A 271 -24.54 -12.91 -4.25
C LYS A 271 -23.31 -12.44 -3.48
N GLY A 272 -22.74 -13.26 -2.61
CA GLY A 272 -21.59 -12.89 -1.78
C GLY A 272 -21.88 -11.84 -0.71
N SER A 273 -23.16 -11.65 -0.35
CA SER A 273 -23.54 -10.80 0.78
C SER A 273 -23.54 -11.63 2.06
N GLY A 274 -22.77 -11.20 3.07
CA GLY A 274 -22.70 -11.86 4.38
C GLY A 274 -21.77 -13.07 4.45
N TYR A 275 -21.03 -13.39 3.40
CA TYR A 275 -19.99 -14.43 3.41
C TYR A 275 -18.86 -14.08 2.45
N TYR A 276 -17.68 -14.65 2.69
CA TYR A 276 -16.50 -14.39 1.86
C TYR A 276 -16.57 -15.21 0.57
N THR A 277 -16.53 -14.58 -0.61
CA THR A 277 -16.39 -15.26 -1.92
C THR A 277 -15.65 -14.36 -2.90
N PHE A 278 -14.72 -14.92 -3.66
CA PHE A 278 -14.04 -14.17 -4.72
C PHE A 278 -14.75 -14.37 -6.05
N ASN A 279 -15.14 -15.61 -6.37
CA ASN A 279 -15.68 -15.96 -7.68
C ASN A 279 -17.01 -15.27 -8.01
N GLU A 280 -17.84 -15.01 -7.01
CA GLU A 280 -19.13 -14.32 -7.21
C GLU A 280 -18.98 -12.79 -7.32
N ARG A 281 -17.86 -12.21 -6.88
CA ARG A 281 -17.62 -10.75 -6.80
C ARG A 281 -16.26 -10.29 -7.35
N LYS A 282 -15.69 -11.02 -8.32
CA LYS A 282 -14.33 -10.78 -8.85
C LYS A 282 -14.06 -9.31 -9.17
N PHE A 283 -14.96 -8.67 -9.92
CA PHE A 283 -14.80 -7.27 -10.32
C PHE A 283 -14.75 -6.33 -9.10
N ALA A 284 -15.74 -6.39 -8.21
CA ALA A 284 -15.83 -5.51 -7.05
C ALA A 284 -14.62 -5.68 -6.11
N ILE A 285 -14.22 -6.92 -5.84
CA ILE A 285 -13.08 -7.22 -4.95
C ILE A 285 -11.77 -6.79 -5.58
N THR A 286 -11.53 -7.11 -6.85
CA THR A 286 -10.29 -6.71 -7.53
C THR A 286 -10.18 -5.19 -7.62
N THR A 287 -11.25 -4.49 -8.01
CA THR A 287 -11.26 -3.02 -8.09
C THR A 287 -11.01 -2.38 -6.72
N PHE A 288 -11.71 -2.84 -5.67
CA PHE A 288 -11.54 -2.33 -4.32
C PHE A 288 -10.13 -2.57 -3.79
N LEU A 289 -9.62 -3.81 -3.88
CA LEU A 289 -8.29 -4.13 -3.38
C LEU A 289 -7.18 -3.45 -4.19
N PHE A 290 -7.38 -3.20 -5.49
CA PHE A 290 -6.43 -2.41 -6.27
C PHE A 290 -6.38 -0.96 -5.76
N GLY A 291 -7.54 -0.32 -5.58
CA GLY A 291 -7.61 1.03 -5.01
C GLY A 291 -7.03 1.10 -3.59
N PHE A 292 -7.38 0.15 -2.73
CA PHE A 292 -6.95 0.14 -1.33
C PHE A 292 -5.48 -0.27 -1.15
N ILE A 293 -5.04 -1.39 -1.73
CA ILE A 293 -3.68 -1.90 -1.52
C ILE A 293 -2.69 -1.12 -2.40
N VAL A 294 -2.93 -1.04 -3.71
CA VAL A 294 -1.95 -0.51 -4.67
C VAL A 294 -1.98 1.01 -4.73
N LEU A 295 -3.15 1.64 -4.73
CA LEU A 295 -3.22 3.10 -4.83
C LEU A 295 -3.16 3.79 -3.47
N TRP A 296 -3.61 3.17 -2.38
CA TRP A 296 -3.61 3.80 -1.06
C TRP A 296 -2.42 3.35 -0.20
N CYS A 297 -2.38 2.07 0.21
CA CYS A 297 -1.34 1.57 1.12
C CYS A 297 0.08 1.68 0.54
N VAL A 298 0.28 1.28 -0.72
CA VAL A 298 1.60 1.34 -1.38
C VAL A 298 2.08 2.78 -1.54
N LEU A 299 1.20 3.74 -1.81
CA LEU A 299 1.59 5.16 -1.87
C LEU A 299 1.94 5.73 -0.49
N ILE A 300 1.24 5.30 0.58
CA ILE A 300 1.65 5.62 1.96
C ILE A 300 3.07 5.10 2.22
N VAL A 301 3.36 3.84 1.89
CA VAL A 301 4.69 3.24 2.08
C VAL A 301 5.76 4.00 1.28
N LEU A 302 5.47 4.35 0.02
CA LEU A 302 6.34 5.17 -0.83
C LEU A 302 6.64 6.54 -0.20
N GLY A 303 5.60 7.30 0.16
CA GLY A 303 5.73 8.63 0.77
C GLY A 303 6.46 8.60 2.12
N THR A 304 6.33 7.51 2.85
CA THR A 304 6.91 7.37 4.19
C THR A 304 8.39 7.03 4.13
N PHE A 305 8.72 5.94 3.44
CA PHE A 305 10.05 5.33 3.53
C PHE A 305 10.98 5.74 2.40
N LEU A 306 10.42 6.16 1.25
CA LEU A 306 11.20 6.39 0.02
C LEU A 306 11.26 7.87 -0.39
N ARG A 307 10.41 8.75 0.17
CA ARG A 307 10.52 10.20 0.00
C ARG A 307 11.39 10.82 1.09
N GLY A 308 12.50 11.43 0.67
CA GLY A 308 13.45 12.15 1.53
C GLY A 308 13.42 13.66 1.28
N PRO A 309 14.52 14.37 1.59
CA PRO A 309 14.65 15.82 1.39
C PRO A 309 14.26 16.27 -0.03
N ASN A 310 13.67 17.45 -0.14
CA ASN A 310 13.15 18.04 -1.38
C ASN A 310 12.10 17.17 -2.08
N TRP A 311 11.44 16.27 -1.33
CA TRP A 311 10.55 15.25 -1.86
C TRP A 311 11.21 14.34 -2.91
N ASN A 312 12.55 14.24 -2.88
CA ASN A 312 13.28 13.36 -3.79
C ASN A 312 13.18 11.90 -3.35
N PHE A 313 13.38 11.02 -4.33
CA PHE A 313 13.36 9.59 -4.12
C PHE A 313 14.71 9.11 -3.56
N PHE A 314 14.67 8.29 -2.52
CA PHE A 314 15.81 7.60 -1.94
C PHE A 314 15.49 6.12 -1.75
N GLY A 315 16.45 5.26 -2.07
CA GLY A 315 16.34 3.84 -1.75
C GLY A 315 16.27 3.60 -0.22
N PRO A 316 15.71 2.46 0.24
CA PRO A 316 15.57 2.17 1.67
C PRO A 316 16.86 2.25 2.48
N PHE A 317 18.00 1.98 1.84
CA PHE A 317 19.32 1.99 2.48
C PHE A 317 20.18 3.20 2.07
N GLU A 318 19.69 4.02 1.15
CA GLU A 318 20.40 5.20 0.63
C GLU A 318 20.41 6.32 1.69
N PRO A 319 21.57 6.93 2.00
CA PRO A 319 21.62 8.08 2.90
C PRO A 319 20.89 9.28 2.28
N TRP A 320 20.05 9.94 3.09
CA TRP A 320 19.29 11.11 2.66
C TRP A 320 20.19 12.34 2.55
N ASN A 321 20.74 12.58 1.37
CA ASN A 321 21.53 13.77 1.07
C ASN A 321 20.62 14.94 0.65
N PRO A 322 20.55 16.04 1.43
CA PRO A 322 19.75 17.22 1.10
C PRO A 322 20.16 17.94 -0.20
N HIS A 323 21.39 17.73 -0.65
CA HIS A 323 21.94 18.34 -1.86
C HIS A 323 21.68 17.51 -3.13
N LYS A 324 20.99 16.37 -3.02
CA LYS A 324 20.53 15.61 -4.18
C LYS A 324 19.50 16.46 -4.94
N ASN A 325 19.88 16.94 -6.11
CA ASN A 325 19.01 17.69 -7.01
C ASN A 325 18.62 16.81 -8.19
N VAL A 326 17.37 16.33 -8.20
CA VAL A 326 16.79 15.64 -9.36
C VAL A 326 15.89 16.66 -10.08
N PRO A 327 16.29 17.21 -11.24
CA PRO A 327 15.47 18.17 -11.96
C PRO A 327 14.20 17.47 -12.46
N LEU A 328 13.06 17.85 -11.88
CA LEU A 328 11.74 17.44 -12.34
C LEU A 328 11.24 18.51 -13.31
N ASN A 329 11.58 18.38 -14.58
CA ASN A 329 11.06 19.26 -15.61
C ASN A 329 9.54 19.08 -15.67
N ASN A 330 8.81 20.18 -15.59
CA ASN A 330 7.35 20.16 -15.69
C ASN A 330 7.01 20.56 -17.12
N VAL A 331 6.48 19.61 -17.88
CA VAL A 331 6.02 19.87 -19.24
C VAL A 331 4.49 19.81 -19.26
N SER A 332 3.88 20.76 -19.93
CA SER A 332 2.43 20.78 -20.19
C SER A 332 2.07 20.04 -21.48
N LEU A 333 0.83 19.55 -21.60
CA LEU A 333 0.38 18.90 -22.82
C LEU A 333 0.32 19.87 -24.01
N SER A 334 0.03 21.14 -23.74
CA SER A 334 0.05 22.21 -24.75
C SER A 334 1.45 22.44 -25.30
N GLU A 335 2.49 22.41 -24.48
CA GLU A 335 3.89 22.39 -24.96
C GLU A 335 4.19 21.17 -25.83
N TYR A 336 3.75 19.98 -25.42
CA TYR A 336 3.95 18.78 -26.25
C TYR A 336 3.31 18.87 -27.62
N PHE A 337 2.07 19.36 -27.66
CA PHE A 337 1.32 19.45 -28.89
C PHE A 337 1.82 20.60 -29.77
N TRP A 338 1.89 21.83 -29.27
CA TRP A 338 2.21 22.99 -30.11
C TRP A 338 3.71 23.09 -30.40
N LEU A 339 4.55 22.99 -29.37
CA LEU A 339 5.99 23.20 -29.51
C LEU A 339 6.69 21.98 -30.10
N TYR A 340 6.54 20.80 -29.48
CA TYR A 340 7.29 19.61 -29.92
C TYR A 340 6.74 18.96 -31.20
N LEU A 341 5.41 18.93 -31.40
CA LEU A 341 4.83 18.29 -32.57
C LEU A 341 4.70 19.23 -33.79
N PHE A 342 4.32 20.50 -33.57
CA PHE A 342 4.09 21.46 -34.66
C PHE A 342 5.15 22.55 -34.78
N GLY A 343 6.10 22.67 -33.84
CA GLY A 343 7.11 23.74 -33.86
C GLY A 343 6.53 25.15 -33.67
N MET A 344 5.31 25.26 -33.14
CA MET A 344 4.60 26.52 -32.94
C MET A 344 4.83 27.05 -31.53
N SER A 345 4.78 28.37 -31.37
CA SER A 345 4.82 28.97 -30.04
C SER A 345 3.56 28.59 -29.25
N VAL A 346 3.74 28.36 -27.95
CA VAL A 346 2.66 28.07 -26.99
C VAL A 346 2.01 29.39 -26.49
N GLU A 347 2.54 30.53 -26.94
CA GLU A 347 2.06 31.86 -26.60
C GLU A 347 0.77 32.19 -27.37
N GLY A 348 -0.25 32.67 -26.66
CA GLY A 348 -1.53 33.03 -27.26
C GLY A 348 -2.68 32.95 -26.27
N HIS A 349 -3.90 33.07 -26.80
CA HIS A 349 -5.10 32.96 -25.99
C HIS A 349 -5.19 31.57 -25.33
N TRP A 350 -5.39 31.53 -24.02
CA TRP A 350 -5.36 30.31 -23.19
C TRP A 350 -6.24 29.18 -23.76
N LEU A 351 -7.40 29.50 -24.33
CA LEU A 351 -8.33 28.51 -24.88
C LEU A 351 -7.72 27.73 -26.06
N LEU A 352 -6.99 28.39 -26.96
CA LEU A 352 -6.34 27.73 -28.10
C LEU A 352 -5.10 26.97 -27.65
N ARG A 353 -4.32 27.57 -26.75
CA ARG A 353 -3.16 26.96 -26.11
C ARG A 353 -3.51 25.62 -25.48
N GLU A 354 -4.54 25.60 -24.64
CA GLU A 354 -4.95 24.42 -23.86
C GLU A 354 -6.00 23.55 -24.57
N LEU A 355 -6.40 23.88 -25.80
CA LEU A 355 -7.41 23.13 -26.56
C LEU A 355 -7.11 21.61 -26.64
N PRO A 356 -5.86 21.16 -26.90
CA PRO A 356 -5.55 19.73 -26.92
C PRO A 356 -5.84 19.05 -25.58
N GLY A 357 -5.48 19.71 -24.47
CA GLY A 357 -5.75 19.23 -23.12
C GLY A 357 -7.23 19.21 -22.77
N LEU A 358 -7.97 20.27 -23.12
CA LEU A 358 -9.41 20.35 -22.91
C LEU A 358 -10.15 19.25 -23.69
N LEU A 359 -9.77 19.02 -24.95
CA LEU A 359 -10.31 17.93 -25.78
C LEU A 359 -9.97 16.55 -25.20
N PHE A 360 -8.74 16.37 -24.69
CA PHE A 360 -8.35 15.13 -24.03
C PHE A 360 -9.18 14.86 -22.78
N VAL A 361 -9.33 15.85 -21.90
CA VAL A 361 -10.16 15.74 -20.69
C VAL A 361 -11.63 15.49 -21.05
N PHE A 362 -12.16 16.19 -22.05
CA PHE A 362 -13.52 15.98 -22.52
C PHE A 362 -13.73 14.57 -23.08
N GLY A 363 -12.80 14.11 -23.91
CA GLY A 363 -12.78 12.74 -24.43
C GLY A 363 -12.74 11.71 -23.31
N TYR A 364 -11.89 11.92 -22.31
CA TYR A 364 -11.76 11.03 -21.15
C TYR A 364 -13.03 11.00 -20.30
N LEU A 365 -13.61 12.15 -19.93
CA LEU A 365 -14.74 12.19 -19.00
C LEU A 365 -16.10 11.94 -19.64
N PHE A 366 -16.30 12.32 -20.91
CA PHE A 366 -17.63 12.31 -21.53
C PHE A 366 -17.75 11.36 -22.71
N VAL A 367 -16.68 11.14 -23.48
CA VAL A 367 -16.73 10.26 -24.67
C VAL A 367 -16.37 8.82 -24.31
N LEU A 368 -15.39 8.61 -23.44
CA LEU A 368 -14.96 7.27 -23.04
C LEU A 368 -16.06 6.45 -22.33
N PRO A 369 -16.87 7.00 -21.40
CA PRO A 369 -17.96 6.24 -20.76
C PRO A 369 -18.96 5.60 -21.74
N PRO A 370 -19.58 6.33 -22.69
CA PRO A 370 -20.50 5.70 -23.64
C PRO A 370 -19.80 4.74 -24.61
N VAL A 371 -18.53 4.97 -24.94
CA VAL A 371 -17.74 4.02 -25.76
C VAL A 371 -17.52 2.70 -24.99
N LEU A 372 -17.15 2.77 -23.71
CA LEU A 372 -17.01 1.61 -22.84
C LEU A 372 -18.34 0.88 -22.62
N ALA A 373 -19.46 1.61 -22.54
CA ALA A 373 -20.80 1.05 -22.45
C ALA A 373 -21.19 0.24 -23.69
N LYS A 374 -20.69 0.60 -24.88
CA LYS A 374 -20.94 -0.14 -26.12
C LYS A 374 -19.99 -1.31 -26.35
N THR A 375 -18.81 -1.28 -25.71
CA THR A 375 -17.72 -2.23 -25.93
C THR A 375 -17.53 -3.17 -24.73
N ILE A 376 -16.53 -2.91 -23.89
CA ILE A 376 -16.04 -3.79 -22.82
C ILE A 376 -17.08 -3.95 -21.69
N PHE A 377 -17.77 -2.87 -21.34
CA PHE A 377 -18.73 -2.85 -20.23
C PHE A 377 -20.19 -2.97 -20.66
N ARG A 378 -20.46 -3.44 -21.89
CA ARG A 378 -21.83 -3.61 -22.40
C ARG A 378 -22.72 -4.45 -21.48
N GLY A 379 -22.19 -5.54 -20.94
CA GLY A 379 -22.92 -6.39 -20.00
C GLY A 379 -23.28 -5.69 -18.68
N PHE A 380 -22.38 -4.85 -18.17
CA PHE A 380 -22.63 -4.04 -16.98
C PHE A 380 -23.67 -2.95 -17.25
N PHE A 381 -23.55 -2.23 -18.38
CA PHE A 381 -24.48 -1.19 -18.78
C PHE A 381 -25.92 -1.69 -18.86
N ILE A 382 -26.14 -2.85 -19.51
CA ILE A 382 -27.47 -3.45 -19.65
C ILE A 382 -28.08 -3.83 -18.30
N ARG A 383 -27.27 -4.36 -17.36
CA ARG A 383 -27.77 -4.81 -16.05
C ARG A 383 -27.99 -3.67 -15.05
N MET A 384 -27.15 -2.64 -15.11
CA MET A 384 -27.14 -1.54 -14.15
C MET A 384 -28.09 -0.40 -14.54
N GLY A 385 -28.36 -0.25 -15.83
CA GLY A 385 -28.99 0.94 -16.38
C GLY A 385 -28.04 2.15 -16.44
N PHE A 386 -28.48 3.21 -17.11
CA PHE A 386 -27.65 4.35 -17.47
C PHE A 386 -27.02 5.06 -16.26
N VAL A 387 -27.83 5.46 -15.27
CA VAL A 387 -27.35 6.28 -14.14
C VAL A 387 -26.30 5.55 -13.30
N ARG A 388 -26.60 4.32 -12.86
CA ARG A 388 -25.67 3.53 -12.04
C ARG A 388 -24.37 3.23 -12.78
N TYR A 389 -24.47 2.93 -14.07
CA TYR A 389 -23.29 2.72 -14.91
C TYR A 389 -22.43 3.99 -15.00
N MET A 390 -23.03 5.15 -15.28
CA MET A 390 -22.30 6.41 -15.40
C MET A 390 -21.59 6.77 -14.10
N VAL A 391 -22.25 6.60 -12.95
CA VAL A 391 -21.59 6.85 -11.65
C VAL A 391 -20.41 5.89 -11.44
N LEU A 392 -20.61 4.58 -11.69
CA LEU A 392 -19.54 3.59 -11.53
C LEU A 392 -18.34 3.91 -12.42
N ILE A 393 -18.57 4.16 -13.71
CA ILE A 393 -17.48 4.35 -14.67
C ILE A 393 -16.75 5.67 -14.41
N THR A 394 -17.44 6.73 -14.00
CA THR A 394 -16.80 7.99 -13.60
C THR A 394 -15.91 7.78 -12.37
N LEU A 395 -16.37 7.04 -11.35
CA LEU A 395 -15.52 6.71 -10.19
C LEU A 395 -14.28 5.90 -10.60
N ILE A 396 -14.44 4.92 -11.49
CA ILE A 396 -13.32 4.13 -12.04
C ILE A 396 -12.36 5.02 -12.84
N GLN A 397 -12.86 5.98 -13.61
CA GLN A 397 -12.04 6.91 -14.36
C GLN A 397 -11.22 7.81 -13.46
N PHE A 398 -11.79 8.33 -12.37
CA PHE A 398 -11.02 9.10 -11.40
C PHE A 398 -9.99 8.24 -10.68
N MET A 399 -10.34 7.01 -10.31
CA MET A 399 -9.38 6.05 -9.75
C MET A 399 -8.24 5.74 -10.74
N ALA A 400 -8.55 5.53 -12.01
CA ALA A 400 -7.57 5.24 -13.07
C ALA A 400 -6.75 6.47 -13.48
N SER A 401 -7.25 7.69 -13.24
CA SER A 401 -6.52 8.92 -13.58
C SER A 401 -5.18 9.01 -12.85
N LEU A 402 -5.09 8.49 -11.63
CA LEU A 402 -3.86 8.48 -10.85
C LEU A 402 -2.76 7.62 -11.51
N PRO A 403 -2.91 6.30 -11.72
CA PRO A 403 -1.87 5.51 -12.39
C PRO A 403 -1.60 6.01 -13.81
N ILE A 404 -2.59 6.53 -14.54
CA ILE A 404 -2.38 7.15 -15.85
C ILE A 404 -1.44 8.36 -15.71
N LYS A 405 -1.71 9.29 -14.77
CA LYS A 405 -0.85 10.45 -14.52
C LYS A 405 0.54 10.05 -14.02
N MET A 406 0.65 8.98 -13.23
CA MET A 406 1.96 8.44 -12.82
C MET A 406 2.79 8.01 -14.03
N VAL A 407 2.18 7.22 -14.94
CA VAL A 407 2.85 6.79 -16.17
C VAL A 407 3.23 7.98 -17.04
N LEU A 408 2.32 8.93 -17.28
CA LEU A 408 2.58 10.13 -18.06
C LEU A 408 3.72 10.97 -17.46
N ARG A 409 3.77 11.07 -16.13
CA ARG A 409 4.81 11.78 -15.40
C ARG A 409 6.18 11.11 -15.55
N TRP A 410 6.25 9.77 -15.47
CA TRP A 410 7.53 9.06 -15.57
C TRP A 410 8.05 8.91 -17.00
N THR A 411 7.15 8.82 -17.99
CA THR A 411 7.51 8.58 -19.39
C THR A 411 7.74 9.87 -20.17
N PHE A 412 6.92 10.89 -19.92
CA PHE A 412 6.93 12.15 -20.68
C PHE A 412 7.17 13.38 -19.80
N ASN A 413 7.48 13.23 -18.51
CA ASN A 413 7.57 14.38 -17.58
C ASN A 413 6.32 15.28 -17.58
N LEU A 414 5.18 14.76 -18.06
CA LEU A 414 3.95 15.51 -18.23
C LEU A 414 3.35 15.80 -16.85
N LYS A 415 3.35 17.07 -16.44
CA LYS A 415 2.73 17.49 -15.17
C LYS A 415 1.30 17.93 -15.36
N TYR A 416 1.05 18.76 -16.37
CA TYR A 416 -0.26 19.37 -16.60
C TYR A 416 -0.84 18.88 -17.92
N ILE A 417 -2.05 18.31 -17.86
CA ILE A 417 -2.86 18.01 -19.05
C ILE A 417 -3.51 19.30 -19.54
N VAL A 418 -3.97 20.13 -18.61
CA VAL A 418 -4.47 21.48 -18.86
C VAL A 418 -3.77 22.41 -17.87
N SER A 419 -3.20 23.52 -18.33
CA SER A 419 -2.61 24.56 -17.49
C SER A 419 -3.09 25.95 -17.91
N VAL A 420 -4.00 26.50 -17.12
CA VAL A 420 -4.53 27.85 -17.29
C VAL A 420 -4.03 28.71 -16.13
N SER A 421 -2.83 29.26 -16.30
CA SER A 421 -2.17 30.11 -15.31
C SER A 421 -2.98 31.36 -14.99
N GLU A 422 -3.75 31.87 -15.96
CA GLU A 422 -4.61 33.05 -15.86
C GLU A 422 -5.71 32.89 -14.79
N TYR A 423 -6.16 31.65 -14.55
CA TYR A 423 -7.22 31.33 -13.58
C TYR A 423 -6.75 30.38 -12.47
N PHE A 424 -5.44 30.15 -12.36
CA PHE A 424 -4.85 29.19 -11.41
C PHE A 424 -5.50 27.79 -11.51
N PHE A 425 -5.82 27.36 -12.74
CA PHE A 425 -6.52 26.10 -12.99
C PHE A 425 -5.62 25.11 -13.73
N ASN A 426 -5.22 24.03 -13.04
CA ASN A 426 -4.40 22.98 -13.64
C ASN A 426 -4.96 21.58 -13.37
N ILE A 427 -4.84 20.67 -14.34
CA ILE A 427 -5.31 19.26 -14.28
C ILE A 427 -4.17 18.27 -14.48
#